data_AF-A0A3A5K6X0-F1
#
_entry.id   AF-A0A3A5K6X0-F1
#
_cell.length_a   1.000
_cell.length_b   1.000
_cell.length_c   1.000
_cell.angle_alpha   90.00
_cell.angle_beta   90.00
_cell.angle_gamma   90.00
#
_symmetry.space_group_name_H-M   'P 1'
#
loop_
_entity.id
_entity.type
_entity.pdbx_description
1 polymer ?
#
loop_
_entity_poly.entity_id
_entity_poly.type
_entity_poly.pdbx_seq_one_letter_code
_entity_poly.pdbx_strand_id
1 'polypeptide(L)'
;MSEKPEAWWRAPPEHAERVERNRQEFMAKFGDFEAAASDGFWLGSSPDGQHLALQFTRPDGSVERIAIYWENVDAFFTELAGAIEYMGKRQLAHVEAKGAA
;
A
#
# COMPACT_ATOMS: atom_id res chain seq x y z
N MET A 1 -23.71 19.49 5.18
CA MET A 1 -23.46 18.07 5.50
C MET A 1 -22.34 17.62 4.59
N SER A 2 -21.12 17.46 5.11
CA SER A 2 -20.02 16.92 4.30
C SER A 2 -20.32 15.43 4.12
N GLU A 3 -20.73 15.03 2.92
CA GLU A 3 -20.83 13.61 2.59
C GLU A 3 -19.43 13.01 2.79
N LYS A 4 -19.33 12.02 3.68
CA LYS A 4 -18.08 11.28 3.85
C LYS A 4 -17.75 10.69 2.48
N PRO A 5 -16.55 10.94 1.92
CA PRO A 5 -16.20 10.43 0.62
C PRO A 5 -16.34 8.90 0.63
N GLU A 6 -17.06 8.37 -0.35
CA GLU A 6 -17.19 6.92 -0.52
C GLU A 6 -15.80 6.31 -0.72
N ALA A 7 -15.57 5.15 -0.11
CA ALA A 7 -14.33 4.40 -0.28
C ALA A 7 -14.10 4.12 -1.77
N TRP A 8 -12.98 4.57 -2.33
CA TRP A 8 -12.66 4.37 -3.75
C TRP A 8 -12.37 2.89 -4.07
N TRP A 9 -12.04 2.09 -3.05
CA TRP A 9 -11.87 0.65 -3.15
C TRP A 9 -12.35 -0.06 -1.89
N ARG A 10 -12.93 -1.26 -2.05
CA ARG A 10 -13.30 -2.17 -0.97
C ARG A 10 -12.73 -3.55 -1.27
N ALA A 11 -12.07 -4.15 -0.28
CA ALA A 11 -11.65 -5.53 -0.37
C ALA A 11 -12.88 -6.43 -0.57
N PRO A 12 -12.78 -7.50 -1.39
CA PRO A 12 -13.77 -8.56 -1.40
C PRO A 12 -14.03 -9.05 0.04
N PRO A 13 -15.29 -9.32 0.44
CA PRO A 13 -15.64 -9.68 1.82
C PRO A 13 -14.78 -10.82 2.40
N GLU A 14 -14.43 -11.81 1.58
CA GLU A 14 -13.57 -12.94 1.91
C GLU A 14 -12.12 -12.57 2.26
N HIS A 15 -11.69 -11.35 1.96
CA HIS A 15 -10.33 -10.86 2.22
C HIS A 15 -10.28 -9.74 3.25
N ALA A 16 -11.42 -9.14 3.61
CA ALA A 16 -11.48 -7.97 4.48
C ALA A 16 -10.82 -8.18 5.86
N GLU A 17 -11.15 -9.27 6.55
CA GLU A 17 -10.56 -9.57 7.87
C GLU A 17 -9.06 -9.86 7.81
N ARG A 18 -8.62 -10.57 6.76
CA ARG A 18 -7.20 -10.88 6.54
C ARG A 18 -6.41 -9.59 6.29
N VAL A 19 -6.89 -8.74 5.40
CA VAL A 19 -6.24 -7.46 5.05
C VAL A 19 -6.16 -6.55 6.27
N GLU A 20 -7.21 -6.48 7.08
CA GLU A 20 -7.18 -5.69 8.32
C GLU A 20 -6.11 -6.21 9.29
N ARG A 21 -6.09 -7.52 9.56
CA ARG A 21 -5.10 -8.13 10.44
C ARG A 21 -3.67 -7.90 9.93
N ASN A 22 -3.43 -8.16 8.64
CA ASN A 22 -2.13 -7.97 8.01
C ASN A 22 -1.65 -6.52 8.18
N ARG A 23 -2.54 -5.54 8.02
CA ARG A 23 -2.21 -4.12 8.20
C ARG A 23 -1.79 -3.78 9.62
N GLN A 24 -2.54 -4.26 10.62
CA GLN A 24 -2.21 -4.00 12.03
C GLN A 24 -0.86 -4.61 12.41
N GLU A 25 -0.63 -5.86 11.99
CA GLU A 25 0.65 -6.54 12.22
C GLU A 25 1.81 -5.86 11.49
N PHE A 26 1.59 -5.39 10.26
CA PHE A 26 2.59 -4.68 9.48
C PHE A 26 3.00 -3.38 10.19
N MET A 27 2.05 -2.53 10.58
CA MET A 27 2.35 -1.27 11.27
C MET A 27 3.10 -1.50 12.58
N ALA A 28 2.77 -2.56 13.31
CA ALA A 28 3.46 -2.91 14.56
C ALA A 28 4.92 -3.36 14.35
N LYS A 29 5.25 -3.93 13.19
CA LYS A 29 6.57 -4.51 12.89
C LYS A 29 7.44 -3.64 11.98
N PHE A 30 6.85 -2.68 11.25
CA PHE A 30 7.55 -1.94 10.19
C PHE A 30 8.68 -1.05 10.72
N GLY A 31 8.46 -0.43 11.90
CA GLY A 31 9.41 0.53 12.46
C GLY A 31 9.22 1.93 11.87
N ASP A 32 10.34 2.62 11.60
CA ASP A 32 10.34 4.01 11.15
C ASP A 32 10.07 4.13 9.64
N PHE A 33 8.93 4.72 9.30
CA PHE A 33 8.51 4.93 7.90
C PHE A 33 9.33 5.98 7.16
N GLU A 34 9.84 7.00 7.85
CA GLU A 34 10.63 8.06 7.22
C GLU A 34 12.03 7.55 6.88
N ALA A 35 12.65 6.80 7.79
CA ALA A 35 13.95 6.17 7.54
C ALA A 35 13.91 5.12 6.41
N ALA A 36 12.74 4.55 6.12
CA ALA A 36 12.52 3.55 5.07
C ALA A 36 11.88 4.12 3.80
N ALA A 37 11.64 5.43 3.72
CA ALA A 37 11.02 6.06 2.55
C ALA A 37 11.89 5.85 1.31
N SER A 38 11.27 5.49 0.18
CA SER A 38 11.97 5.29 -1.08
C SER A 38 12.05 6.59 -1.89
N ASP A 39 13.20 6.84 -2.52
CA ASP A 39 13.42 8.00 -3.40
C ASP A 39 12.78 7.81 -4.79
N GLY A 40 12.40 6.58 -5.14
CA GLY A 40 11.77 6.27 -6.41
C GLY A 40 11.52 4.78 -6.59
N PHE A 41 10.52 4.44 -7.41
CA PHE A 41 10.15 3.05 -7.66
C PHE A 41 9.71 2.83 -9.10
N TRP A 42 10.01 1.65 -9.66
CA TRP A 42 9.56 1.21 -10.99
C TRP A 42 8.79 -0.11 -10.86
N LEU A 43 7.79 -0.29 -11.73
CA LEU A 43 7.10 -1.56 -11.91
C LEU A 43 7.41 -2.10 -13.31
N GLY A 44 7.47 -3.42 -13.43
CA GLY A 44 7.63 -4.11 -14.69
C GLY A 44 7.09 -5.53 -14.62
N SER A 45 7.28 -6.29 -15.69
CA SER A 45 6.93 -7.71 -15.74
C SER A 45 8.04 -8.52 -16.38
N SER A 46 8.09 -9.82 -16.09
CA SER A 46 8.96 -10.74 -16.83
C SER A 46 8.50 -10.83 -18.29
N PRO A 47 9.41 -11.14 -19.25
CA PRO A 47 9.04 -11.26 -20.67
C PRO A 47 7.99 -12.35 -20.96
N ASP A 48 7.90 -13.37 -20.12
CA ASP A 48 6.92 -14.46 -20.20
C ASP A 48 5.61 -14.19 -19.46
N GLY A 49 5.48 -13.02 -18.82
CA GLY A 49 4.29 -12.60 -18.08
C GLY A 49 4.03 -13.36 -16.76
N GLN A 50 4.94 -14.23 -16.31
CA GLN A 50 4.73 -15.02 -15.08
C GLN A 50 5.03 -14.24 -13.80
N HIS A 51 5.61 -13.04 -13.90
CA HIS A 51 5.98 -12.24 -12.74
C HIS A 51 5.66 -10.76 -12.93
N LEU A 52 5.09 -10.14 -11.89
CA LEU A 52 5.09 -8.69 -11.66
C LEU A 52 6.34 -8.33 -10.84
N ALA A 53 7.14 -7.39 -11.32
CA ALA A 53 8.36 -6.94 -10.65
C ALA A 53 8.19 -5.54 -10.05
N LEU A 54 8.69 -5.36 -8.83
CA LEU A 54 8.81 -4.08 -8.14
C LEU A 54 10.29 -3.79 -7.89
N GLN A 55 10.68 -2.55 -8.16
CA GLN A 55 12.00 -2.04 -7.85
C GLN A 55 11.87 -0.77 -7.02
N PHE A 56 12.60 -0.68 -5.92
CA PHE A 56 12.67 0.50 -5.05
C PHE A 56 14.12 0.97 -4.92
N THR A 57 14.33 2.29 -5.02
CA THR A 57 15.60 2.94 -4.68
C THR A 57 15.52 3.44 -3.24
N ARG A 58 16.46 3.00 -2.40
CA ARG A 58 16.56 3.40 -0.98
C ARG A 58 17.35 4.70 -0.84
N PRO A 59 17.22 5.44 0.27
CA PRO A 59 17.92 6.71 0.48
C PRO A 59 19.45 6.63 0.44
N ASP A 60 20.01 5.45 0.72
CA ASP A 60 21.45 5.19 0.62
C ASP A 60 21.93 4.88 -0.82
N GLY A 61 21.03 4.96 -1.80
CA GLY A 61 21.28 4.67 -3.21
C GLY A 61 21.21 3.19 -3.58
N SER A 62 21.01 2.28 -2.61
CA SER A 62 20.84 0.85 -2.90
C SER A 62 19.49 0.57 -3.57
N VAL A 63 19.40 -0.55 -4.29
CA VAL A 63 18.21 -0.93 -5.05
C VAL A 63 17.68 -2.28 -4.56
N GLU A 64 16.41 -2.30 -4.15
CA GLU A 64 15.69 -3.49 -3.75
C GLU A 64 14.74 -3.94 -4.86
N ARG A 65 14.75 -5.24 -5.18
CA ARG A 65 13.94 -5.83 -6.26
C ARG A 65 13.19 -7.04 -5.74
N ILE A 66 11.89 -7.08 -6.00
CA ILE A 66 11.01 -8.19 -5.64
C ILE A 66 10.17 -8.56 -6.85
N ALA A 67 10.02 -9.85 -7.11
CA ALA A 67 9.13 -10.39 -8.13
C ALA A 67 7.99 -11.14 -7.44
N ILE A 68 6.77 -10.95 -7.93
CA ILE A 68 5.55 -11.58 -7.47
C ILE A 68 5.06 -12.48 -8.61
N TYR A 69 4.88 -13.76 -8.32
CA TYR A 69 4.27 -14.70 -9.25
C TYR A 69 2.87 -14.25 -9.67
N TRP A 70 2.51 -14.50 -10.93
CA TRP A 70 1.24 -14.13 -11.53
C TRP A 70 0.03 -14.57 -10.68
N GLU A 71 0.03 -15.78 -10.14
CA GLU A 71 -1.07 -16.29 -9.30
C GLU A 71 -1.30 -15.50 -8.00
N ASN A 72 -0.33 -14.68 -7.59
CA ASN A 72 -0.39 -13.86 -6.38
C ASN A 72 -0.65 -12.38 -6.67
N VAL A 73 -0.76 -11.96 -7.94
CA VAL A 73 -0.94 -10.55 -8.32
C VAL A 73 -2.25 -9.98 -7.78
N ASP A 74 -3.33 -10.76 -7.78
CA ASP A 74 -4.63 -10.32 -7.24
C ASP A 74 -4.58 -10.08 -5.72
N ALA A 75 -3.87 -10.95 -4.99
CA ALA A 75 -3.66 -10.79 -3.56
C ALA A 75 -2.80 -9.56 -3.26
N PHE A 76 -1.72 -9.35 -4.03
CA PHE A 76 -0.89 -8.16 -3.95
C PHE A 76 -1.70 -6.88 -4.20
N PHE A 77 -2.51 -6.84 -5.27
CA PHE A 77 -3.33 -5.69 -5.59
C PHE A 77 -4.35 -5.39 -4.49
N THR A 78 -4.94 -6.42 -3.90
CA THR A 78 -5.88 -6.30 -2.78
C THR A 78 -5.22 -5.64 -1.56
N GLU A 79 -4.02 -6.09 -1.18
CA GLU A 79 -3.27 -5.48 -0.06
C GLU A 79 -2.85 -4.03 -0.40
N LEU A 80 -2.36 -3.78 -1.61
CA LEU A 80 -1.95 -2.46 -2.08
C LEU A 80 -3.11 -1.45 -2.04
N ALA A 81 -4.25 -1.79 -2.65
CA ALA A 81 -5.42 -0.92 -2.67
C ALA A 81 -5.96 -0.66 -1.26
N GLY A 82 -5.96 -1.68 -0.40
CA GLY A 82 -6.35 -1.54 1.01
C GLY A 82 -5.43 -0.62 1.80
N ALA A 83 -4.12 -0.67 1.55
CA ALA A 83 -3.15 0.22 2.19
C ALA A 83 -3.33 1.69 1.72
N ILE A 84 -3.55 1.92 0.42
CA ILE A 84 -3.78 3.25 -0.15
C ILE A 84 -5.09 3.86 0.40
N GLU A 85 -6.17 3.10 0.47
CA GLU A 85 -7.44 3.54 1.07
C GLU A 85 -7.27 3.94 2.54
N TYR A 86 -6.51 3.16 3.31
CA TYR A 86 -6.20 3.50 4.69
C TYR A 86 -5.39 4.80 4.81
N MET A 87 -4.37 4.96 3.96
CA MET A 87 -3.57 6.18 3.89
C MET A 87 -4.45 7.39 3.54
N GLY A 88 -5.34 7.27 2.55
CA GLY A 88 -6.30 8.31 2.17
C GLY A 88 -7.19 8.74 3.33
N LYS A 89 -7.76 7.78 4.08
CA LYS A 89 -8.55 8.07 5.29
C LYS A 89 -7.76 8.85 6.34
N ARG A 90 -6.49 8.49 6.57
CA ARG A 90 -5.62 9.19 7.51
C ARG A 90 -5.32 10.61 7.04
N GLN A 91 -4.99 10.81 5.76
CA GLN A 91 -4.74 12.13 5.19
C GLN A 91 -5.97 13.04 5.29
N LEU A 92 -7.16 12.54 4.98
CA LEU A 92 -8.41 13.28 5.15
C LEU A 92 -8.64 13.70 6.60
N ALA A 93 -8.48 12.78 7.56
CA ALA A 93 -8.62 13.09 8.98
C ALA A 93 -7.61 14.16 9.45
N HIS A 94 -6.38 14.16 8.92
CA HIS A 94 -5.39 15.19 9.22
C HIS A 94 -5.77 16.56 8.65
N VAL A 95 -6.37 16.61 7.46
CA VAL A 95 -6.87 17.86 6.86
C VAL A 95 -8.08 18.40 7.63
N GLU A 96 -9.04 17.55 7.99
CA GLU A 96 -10.21 17.92 8.80
C GLU A 96 -9.79 18.48 10.17
N ALA A 97 -8.82 17.84 10.83
CA ALA A 97 -8.28 18.33 12.10
C ALA A 97 -7.58 19.69 11.99
N LYS A 98 -6.93 19.98 10.84
CA LYS A 98 -6.28 21.28 10.59
C LYS A 98 -7.27 22.39 10.19
N GLY A 99 -8.40 22.05 9.58
CA GLY A 99 -9.45 23.00 9.18
C GLY A 99 -10.44 23.36 10.29
N ALA A 100 -10.39 22.66 11.44
CA ALA A 100 -11.23 22.91 12.62
C ALA A 100 -10.51 23.72 13.73
N ALA A 101 -9.36 24.32 13.42
CA ALA A 101 -8.54 25.13 14.33
C ALA A 101 -8.65 26.63 14.03
#